data_AF-A0A7V9SXQ4-F1
#
_entry.id   AF-A0A7V9SXQ4-F1
#
_cell.length_a   1.000
_cell.length_b   1.000
_cell.length_c   1.000
_cell.angle_alpha   90.00
_cell.angle_beta   90.00
_cell.angle_gamma   90.00
#
_symmetry.space_group_name_H-M   'P 1'
#
loop_
_entity.id
_entity.type
_entity.pdbx_description
1 polymer ?
#
loop_
_entity_poly.entity_id
_entity_poly.type
_entity_poly.pdbx_seq_one_letter_code
_entity_poly.pdbx_strand_id
1 'polypeptide(L)'
;MLGGKSWDEWIAEYSESHEHPVNRLTHKIGIPMIALAVPLFLVAPFVKNFWIVPTALFLVGWIFQFVGHFFEGKPPEFFKDWRFLFVGVRWWLKKMRG
;
A
#
# COMPACT_ATOMS: atom_id res chain seq x y z
N MET A 1 -11.35 -10.33 -12.32
CA MET A 1 -10.68 -11.49 -11.71
C MET A 1 -9.18 -11.36 -11.93
N LEU A 2 -8.36 -11.79 -10.97
CA LEU A 2 -6.90 -11.82 -11.06
C LEU A 2 -6.44 -13.17 -10.50
N GLY A 3 -5.83 -14.02 -11.33
CA GLY A 3 -5.35 -15.35 -10.92
C GLY A 3 -6.43 -16.24 -10.30
N GLY A 4 -7.63 -16.28 -10.90
CA GLY A 4 -8.73 -17.14 -10.47
C GLY A 4 -9.63 -16.58 -9.37
N LYS A 5 -9.20 -15.56 -8.62
CA LYS A 5 -10.03 -14.85 -7.63
C LYS A 5 -10.61 -13.56 -8.19
N SER A 6 -11.83 -13.22 -7.79
CA SER A 6 -12.44 -11.90 -7.99
C SER A 6 -11.71 -10.83 -7.16
N TRP A 7 -11.93 -9.55 -7.49
CA TRP A 7 -11.32 -8.45 -6.74
C TRP A 7 -11.89 -8.35 -5.32
N ASP A 8 -13.16 -8.69 -5.12
CA ASP A 8 -13.76 -8.68 -3.79
C ASP A 8 -13.19 -9.78 -2.90
N GLU A 9 -12.92 -10.97 -3.44
CA GLU A 9 -12.23 -12.04 -2.70
C GLU A 9 -10.81 -11.63 -2.29
N TRP A 10 -10.03 -11.03 -3.20
CA TRP A 10 -8.70 -10.52 -2.87
C TRP A 10 -8.73 -9.46 -1.76
N ILE A 11 -9.67 -8.52 -1.85
CA ILE A 11 -9.82 -7.44 -0.86
C ILE A 11 -10.31 -7.99 0.48
N ALA A 12 -11.17 -9.01 0.46
CA ALA A 12 -11.63 -9.68 1.68
C ALA A 12 -10.45 -10.38 2.38
N GLU A 13 -9.68 -11.18 1.65
CA GLU A 13 -8.47 -11.85 2.17
C GLU A 13 -7.46 -10.85 2.74
N TYR A 14 -7.20 -9.75 2.03
CA TYR A 14 -6.36 -8.64 2.52
C TYR A 14 -6.90 -8.01 3.81
N SER A 15 -8.22 -7.88 3.93
CA SER A 15 -8.84 -7.27 5.11
C SER A 15 -8.81 -8.19 6.33
N GLU A 16 -8.96 -9.50 6.13
CA GLU A 16 -8.92 -10.53 7.18
C GLU A 16 -7.50 -10.74 7.74
N SER A 17 -6.47 -10.48 6.93
CA SER A 17 -5.09 -10.56 7.39
C SER A 17 -4.63 -9.29 8.14
N HIS A 18 -5.34 -8.16 7.97
CA HIS A 18 -5.04 -6.84 8.55
C HIS A 18 -6.09 -6.43 9.59
N GLU A 19 -6.05 -7.07 10.76
CA GLU A 19 -7.08 -6.90 11.79
C GLU A 19 -6.71 -5.85 12.85
N HIS A 20 -5.43 -5.60 13.08
CA HIS A 20 -4.99 -4.69 14.12
C HIS A 20 -5.31 -3.23 13.74
N PRO A 21 -5.89 -2.42 14.65
CA PRO A 21 -6.29 -1.05 14.33
C PRO A 21 -5.12 -0.16 13.89
N VAL A 22 -3.94 -0.33 14.51
CA VAL A 22 -2.72 0.39 14.12
C VAL A 22 -2.30 -0.02 12.71
N ASN A 23 -2.34 -1.30 12.39
CA ASN A 23 -1.98 -1.80 11.06
C ASN A 23 -2.89 -1.17 9.99
N ARG A 24 -4.21 -1.22 10.19
CA ARG A 24 -5.16 -0.60 9.25
C ARG A 24 -4.98 0.91 9.12
N LEU A 25 -4.67 1.61 10.22
CA LEU A 25 -4.45 3.05 10.20
C LEU A 25 -3.19 3.40 9.40
N THR A 26 -2.07 2.74 9.70
CA THR A 26 -0.82 3.01 8.98
C THR A 26 -0.92 2.58 7.51
N HIS A 27 -1.70 1.54 7.17
CA HIS A 27 -1.96 1.18 5.79
C HIS A 27 -2.81 2.21 5.04
N LYS A 28 -3.85 2.77 5.68
CA LYS A 28 -4.65 3.87 5.09
C LYS A 28 -3.83 5.11 4.76
N ILE A 29 -2.73 5.35 5.48
CA ILE A 29 -1.81 6.47 5.25
C ILE A 29 -0.70 6.08 4.27
N GLY A 30 -0.04 4.95 4.49
CA GLY A 30 1.12 4.54 3.70
C GLY A 30 0.79 4.13 2.26
N ILE A 31 -0.34 3.46 2.03
CA ILE A 31 -0.77 3.03 0.68
C ILE A 31 -0.88 4.24 -0.28
N PRO A 32 -1.64 5.32 0.04
CA PRO A 32 -1.71 6.46 -0.87
C PRO A 32 -0.38 7.20 -1.01
N MET A 33 0.48 7.23 0.01
CA MET A 33 1.82 7.82 -0.12
C MET A 33 2.68 7.09 -1.15
N ILE A 34 2.71 5.75 -1.08
CA ILE A 34 3.43 4.91 -2.05
C ILE A 34 2.79 5.03 -3.43
N ALA A 35 1.46 4.94 -3.51
CA ALA A 35 0.72 5.02 -4.76
C ALA A 35 0.92 6.37 -5.47
N LEU A 36 1.04 7.46 -4.72
CA LEU A 36 1.34 8.80 -5.25
C LEU A 36 2.82 8.96 -5.63
N ALA A 37 3.74 8.35 -4.89
CA ALA A 37 5.17 8.43 -5.19
C ALA A 37 5.50 7.86 -6.58
N VAL A 38 4.86 6.76 -6.98
CA VAL A 38 5.13 6.06 -8.26
C VAL A 38 4.95 6.98 -9.49
N PRO A 39 3.80 7.63 -9.73
CA PRO A 39 3.66 8.54 -10.87
C PRO A 39 4.54 9.79 -10.72
N LEU A 40 4.81 10.27 -9.49
CA LEU A 40 5.70 11.41 -9.28
C LEU A 40 7.16 11.10 -9.67
N PHE A 41 7.62 9.85 -9.58
CA PHE A 41 8.92 9.45 -10.11
C PHE A 41 9.01 9.58 -11.63
N LEU A 42 7.90 9.47 -12.37
CA LEU A 42 7.89 9.72 -13.82
C LEU A 42 8.09 11.21 -14.14
N VAL A 43 7.72 12.11 -13.23
CA VAL A 43 7.88 13.57 -13.37
C VAL A 43 9.28 14.02 -12.93
N ALA A 44 9.91 13.30 -12.00
CA ALA A 44 11.20 13.65 -11.40
C ALA A 44 12.34 14.00 -12.38
N PRO A 45 12.51 13.35 -13.55
CA PRO A 45 13.55 13.71 -14.50
C PRO A 45 13.41 15.11 -15.12
N PHE A 46 12.21 15.70 -15.08
CA PHE A 46 11.90 16.96 -15.73
C PHE A 46 12.03 18.18 -14.81
N VAL A 47 12.22 17.98 -13.50
CA VAL A 47 12.26 19.06 -12.51
C VAL A 47 13.47 18.87 -11.58
N LYS A 48 14.38 19.85 -11.55
CA LYS A 48 15.60 19.80 -10.74
C LYS A 48 15.27 19.51 -9.27
N ASN A 49 15.98 18.52 -8.70
CA ASN A 49 15.83 18.06 -7.31
C ASN A 49 14.44 17.53 -6.91
N PHE A 50 13.49 17.43 -7.84
CA PHE A 50 12.13 16.99 -7.51
C PHE A 50 12.08 15.54 -7.04
N TRP A 51 13.05 14.70 -7.45
CA TRP A 51 13.19 13.30 -7.02
C TRP A 51 13.17 13.11 -5.49
N ILE A 52 13.53 14.13 -4.70
CA ILE A 52 13.48 14.10 -3.23
C ILE A 52 12.04 13.86 -2.74
N VAL A 53 11.04 14.46 -3.40
CA VAL A 53 9.63 14.37 -3.01
C VAL A 53 9.08 12.94 -3.14
N PRO A 54 9.09 12.28 -4.31
CA PRO A 54 8.63 10.90 -4.42
C PRO A 54 9.48 9.93 -3.61
N THR A 55 10.80 10.17 -3.44
CA THR A 55 11.64 9.35 -2.55
C THR A 55 11.17 9.45 -1.09
N ALA A 56 10.93 10.65 -0.57
CA ALA A 56 10.44 10.83 0.79
C ALA A 56 9.06 10.18 0.99
N LEU A 57 8.13 10.39 0.05
CA LEU A 57 6.81 9.75 0.09
C LEU A 57 6.89 8.22 0.06
N PHE A 58 7.74 7.67 -0.80
CA PHE A 58 7.93 6.23 -0.93
C PHE A 58 8.50 5.63 0.35
N LEU A 59 9.59 6.21 0.89
CA LEU A 59 10.24 5.70 2.09
C LEU A 59 9.34 5.82 3.33
N VAL A 60 8.74 7.00 3.56
CA VAL A 60 7.85 7.20 4.71
C VAL A 60 6.59 6.32 4.57
N GLY A 61 6.05 6.19 3.37
CA GLY A 61 4.93 5.29 3.09
C GLY A 61 5.25 3.84 3.48
N TRP A 62 6.42 3.33 3.08
CA TRP A 62 6.87 1.99 3.47
C TRP A 62 7.10 1.84 4.97
N ILE A 63 7.67 2.86 5.64
CA ILE A 63 7.81 2.86 7.10
C ILE A 63 6.44 2.67 7.76
N PHE A 64 5.40 3.39 7.31
CA PHE A 64 4.04 3.19 7.82
C PHE A 64 3.54 1.74 7.60
N GLN A 65 3.74 1.16 6.40
CA GLN A 65 3.35 -0.24 6.15
C GLN A 65 4.03 -1.20 7.14
N PHE A 66 5.36 -1.10 7.27
CA PHE A 66 6.14 -2.01 8.12
C PHE A 66 5.84 -1.82 9.61
N VAL A 67 5.67 -0.58 10.08
CA VAL A 67 5.22 -0.30 11.45
C VAL A 67 3.87 -0.97 11.69
N GLY A 68 2.92 -0.87 10.75
CA GLY A 68 1.66 -1.58 10.85
C GLY A 68 1.82 -3.08 11.01
N HIS A 69 2.67 -3.70 10.19
CA HIS A 69 2.95 -5.14 10.28
C HIS A 69 3.68 -5.55 11.55
N PHE A 70 4.53 -4.69 12.10
CA PHE A 70 5.14 -4.92 13.40
C PHE A 70 4.09 -5.07 14.51
N PHE A 71 3.07 -4.20 14.54
CA PHE A 71 1.96 -4.31 15.49
C PHE A 71 0.98 -5.47 15.18
N GLU A 72 0.79 -5.81 13.90
CA GLU A 72 -0.02 -6.96 13.50
C GLU A 72 0.63 -8.30 13.89
N GLY A 73 1.96 -8.34 14.01
CA GLY A 73 2.72 -9.57 14.27
C GLY A 73 2.78 -10.53 13.08
N LYS A 74 2.24 -10.13 11.92
CA LYS A 74 2.22 -10.91 10.67
C LYS A 74 3.11 -10.24 9.62
N PRO A 75 3.89 -11.00 8.84
CA PRO A 75 4.68 -10.43 7.76
C PRO A 75 3.78 -9.85 6.66
N PRO A 76 4.27 -8.85 5.91
CA PRO A 76 3.58 -8.34 4.73
C PRO A 76 3.24 -9.43 3.71
N GLU A 77 2.04 -9.36 3.15
CA GLU A 77 1.51 -10.44 2.29
C GLU A 77 2.16 -10.49 0.92
N PHE A 78 2.77 -9.38 0.47
CA PHE A 78 3.49 -9.37 -0.80
C PHE A 78 4.70 -10.33 -0.80
N PHE A 79 5.16 -10.77 0.38
CA PHE A 79 6.14 -11.86 0.48
C PHE A 79 5.57 -13.22 0.10
N LYS A 80 4.26 -13.44 0.28
CA LYS A 80 3.57 -14.63 -0.18
C LYS A 80 3.22 -14.50 -1.66
N ASP A 81 2.76 -13.31 -2.06
CA ASP A 81 2.29 -13.05 -3.42
C ASP A 81 2.37 -11.55 -3.77
N TRP A 82 3.22 -11.21 -4.74
CA TRP A 82 3.44 -9.82 -5.18
C TRP A 82 2.16 -9.07 -5.56
N ARG A 83 1.10 -9.79 -5.94
CA ARG A 83 -0.21 -9.20 -6.30
C ARG A 83 -0.81 -8.40 -5.14
N PHE A 84 -0.49 -8.72 -3.90
CA PHE A 84 -0.96 -7.98 -2.72
C PHE A 84 -0.55 -6.51 -2.70
N LEU A 85 0.52 -6.12 -3.41
CA LEU A 85 0.87 -4.70 -3.61
C LEU A 85 -0.27 -3.93 -4.32
N PHE A 86 -0.92 -4.56 -5.30
CA PHE A 86 -2.04 -3.98 -6.05
C PHE A 86 -3.36 -4.14 -5.31
N VAL A 87 -3.53 -5.25 -4.59
CA VAL A 87 -4.72 -5.48 -3.74
C VAL A 87 -4.81 -4.41 -2.66
N GLY A 88 -3.70 -4.05 -2.00
CA GLY A 88 -3.68 -2.96 -1.02
C GLY A 88 -4.20 -1.63 -1.59
N VAL A 89 -3.75 -1.25 -2.80
CA VAL A 89 -4.25 -0.03 -3.49
C VAL A 89 -5.75 -0.12 -3.76
N ARG A 90 -6.25 -1.27 -4.22
CA ARG A 90 -7.69 -1.50 -4.46
C ARG A 90 -8.51 -1.48 -3.18
N TRP A 91 -8.01 -2.07 -2.10
CA TRP A 91 -8.61 -2.01 -0.77
C TRP A 91 -8.74 -0.57 -0.29
N TRP A 92 -7.68 0.23 -0.42
CA TRP A 92 -7.71 1.65 -0.06
C TRP A 92 -8.72 2.43 -0.89
N LEU A 93 -8.74 2.24 -2.22
CA LEU A 93 -9.72 2.87 -3.12
C LEU A 93 -11.17 2.49 -2.76
N LYS A 94 -11.43 1.23 -2.44
CA LYS A 94 -12.76 0.77 -1.98
C LYS A 94 -13.15 1.51 -0.71
N LYS A 95 -12.25 1.58 0.28
CA LYS A 95 -12.50 2.25 1.56
C LYS A 95 -12.78 3.75 1.43
N MET A 96 -12.21 4.42 0.43
CA MET A 96 -12.45 5.85 0.16
C MET A 96 -13.80 6.12 -0.51
N ARG A 97 -14.44 5.10 -1.10
CA ARG A 97 -15.68 5.24 -1.88
C ARG A 97 -16.97 4.95 -1.09
N GLY A 98 -16.85 4.61 0.19
CA GLY A 98 -17.97 4.13 1.03
C GLY A 98 -18.02 2.61 1.10
#